data_AF-A0A2P4Y3L4-F1
#
_entry.id   AF-A0A2P4Y3L4-F1
#
_cell.length_a   1.000
_cell.length_b   1.000
_cell.length_c   1.000
_cell.angle_alpha   90.00
_cell.angle_beta   90.00
_cell.angle_gamma   90.00
#
_symmetry.space_group_name_H-M   'P 1'
#
loop_
_entity.id
_entity.type
_entity.pdbx_description
1 polymer ?
#
loop_
_entity_poly.entity_id
_entity_poly.type
_entity_poly.pdbx_seq_one_letter_code
_entity_poly.pdbx_strand_id
1 'polypeptide(L)'
;MLDLIRTTSPSLVSKCHLYSLVAIQLSNVPTFADNEPGGKLQFLNDSWSSITSQEDITQYMECAAAYMKLIVAHFSYREALILLKDVVRHLNAATPEDLTSKTYNLLGALIENVVYGAKQHYEFFSKLIPSTPFLAVMGMFKRESSVEVAKKVLRAFVGGSMKKSSNQFGTLRLHVVGPEAAVAHTLLVVCCRVHDALDSLSTVSERAEVNRDISAFITRLGYVNGNGIASDRAQDEEQEALLMLYTDCRRAFYKLDPIKVLLSTMVLRLAMHANKRLECSGASLTGGKKRAHVRRNFIQSCLAFAHVTIPSIEVPLEKLQLMVSAANVAMVTSCIPQMDALVKAAIVLLADLDSSDIQSTSHTDEDSSTNTFSTPKHSAAIGLFGAVGISTTNNVINQVVQVIAQLMSVLVYAPSLNDEDAFYFVTAVRKAVLERMVWVPPDSCSISYRLEANVARVRVLLMLVQLYGLWGQRSLPGRLEGVDSNDVLYGGDDSFSAEVQARFSSTVEEVAREIDLLGEVGYDNDNAGNAAATERVVAAQIELMLDFVTLVVPLLEYDETRLGAVESFPTEEAVDTSRSSRRRKKLRSGAALVPTRKPSR
;
A
#
# COMPACT_ATOMS: atom_id res chain seq x y z
N MET A 1 8.07 37.70 -42.93
CA MET A 1 7.19 36.55 -43.27
C MET A 1 5.77 36.78 -42.78
N LEU A 2 5.54 37.14 -41.51
CA LEU A 2 4.20 37.48 -41.01
C LEU A 2 3.53 38.61 -41.82
N ASP A 3 4.27 39.66 -42.18
CA ASP A 3 3.72 40.74 -43.03
C ASP A 3 3.34 40.29 -44.44
N LEU A 4 4.04 39.29 -44.98
CA LEU A 4 3.66 38.67 -46.26
C LEU A 4 2.34 37.89 -46.11
N ILE A 5 2.16 37.17 -45.01
CA ILE A 5 0.90 36.46 -44.73
C ILE A 5 -0.25 37.47 -44.52
N ARG A 6 -0.02 38.59 -43.83
CA ARG A 6 -1.04 39.64 -43.66
C ARG A 6 -1.45 40.26 -45.01
N THR A 7 -0.49 40.52 -45.89
CA THR A 7 -0.69 41.20 -47.18
C THR A 7 -1.16 40.29 -48.32
N THR A 8 -1.14 38.96 -48.14
CA THR A 8 -1.65 38.03 -49.16
C THR A 8 -3.15 38.22 -49.45
N SER A 9 -3.49 38.25 -50.74
CA SER A 9 -4.86 38.20 -51.25
C SER A 9 -5.48 36.82 -51.00
N PRO A 10 -6.80 36.74 -50.75
CA PRO A 10 -7.47 35.47 -50.48
C PRO A 10 -7.28 34.51 -51.66
N SER A 11 -6.64 33.37 -51.39
CA SER A 11 -6.42 32.28 -52.35
C SER A 11 -7.25 31.05 -51.92
N LEU A 12 -7.04 29.90 -52.58
CA LEU A 12 -7.61 28.61 -52.14
C LEU A 12 -7.14 28.17 -50.74
N VAL A 13 -6.08 28.79 -50.20
CA VAL A 13 -5.51 28.50 -48.88
C VAL A 13 -5.80 29.65 -47.92
N SER A 14 -6.34 29.34 -46.74
CA SER A 14 -6.64 30.33 -45.71
C SER A 14 -5.36 30.91 -45.08
N LYS A 15 -5.41 32.17 -44.64
CA LYS A 15 -4.30 32.82 -43.92
C LYS A 15 -3.94 32.05 -42.64
N CYS A 16 -4.95 31.49 -41.97
CA CYS A 16 -4.83 30.60 -40.81
C CYS A 16 -4.00 29.35 -41.13
N HIS A 17 -4.25 28.71 -42.27
CA HIS A 17 -3.48 27.54 -42.67
C HIS A 17 -1.99 27.88 -42.86
N LEU A 18 -1.67 29.04 -43.45
CA LEU A 18 -0.29 29.52 -43.57
C LEU A 18 0.37 29.77 -42.21
N TYR A 19 -0.33 30.41 -41.27
CA TYR A 19 0.17 30.58 -39.90
C TYR A 19 0.42 29.24 -39.20
N SER A 20 -0.48 28.27 -39.38
CA SER A 20 -0.34 26.93 -38.78
C SER A 20 0.91 26.19 -39.30
N LEU A 21 1.19 26.26 -40.61
CA LEU A 21 2.37 25.64 -41.22
C LEU A 21 3.66 26.27 -40.69
N VAL A 22 3.70 27.60 -40.60
CA VAL A 22 4.86 28.32 -40.03
C VAL A 22 5.09 27.89 -38.59
N ALA A 23 4.04 27.81 -37.76
CA ALA A 23 4.16 27.36 -36.37
C ALA A 23 4.67 25.90 -36.26
N ILE A 24 4.19 24.99 -37.10
CA ILE A 24 4.65 23.59 -37.11
C ILE A 24 6.12 23.51 -37.50
N GLN A 25 6.55 24.23 -38.54
CA GLN A 25 7.95 24.22 -38.98
C GLN A 25 8.86 24.79 -37.90
N LEU A 26 8.47 25.90 -37.28
CA LEU A 26 9.20 26.50 -36.17
C LEU A 26 9.28 25.59 -34.95
N SER A 27 8.26 24.76 -34.68
CA SER A 27 8.28 23.80 -33.56
C SER A 27 9.32 22.67 -33.71
N ASN A 28 9.77 22.41 -34.94
CA ASN A 28 10.76 21.36 -35.22
C ASN A 28 12.20 21.90 -35.17
N VAL A 29 12.39 23.20 -35.00
CA VAL A 29 13.72 23.84 -34.97
C VAL A 29 14.30 23.76 -33.55
N PRO A 30 15.49 23.16 -33.34
CA PRO A 30 16.01 22.90 -32.00
C PRO A 30 16.46 24.14 -31.22
N THR A 31 16.77 25.25 -31.90
CA THR A 31 17.23 26.50 -31.27
C THR A 31 16.55 27.70 -31.89
N PHE A 32 15.72 28.40 -31.11
CA PHE A 32 15.31 29.75 -31.43
C PHE A 32 16.38 30.72 -30.88
N ALA A 33 16.92 31.61 -31.71
CA ALA A 33 17.90 32.62 -31.27
C ALA A 33 17.34 33.49 -30.13
N ASP A 34 18.06 33.58 -29.02
CA ASP A 34 17.57 34.19 -27.77
C ASP A 34 17.72 35.71 -27.70
N ASN A 35 18.48 36.37 -28.58
CA ASN A 35 18.93 37.75 -28.36
C ASN A 35 18.88 38.66 -29.60
N GLU A 36 17.70 38.92 -30.18
CA GLU A 36 17.53 40.04 -31.12
C GLU A 36 16.28 40.92 -30.82
N PRO A 37 16.34 42.23 -31.15
CA PRO A 37 15.22 43.17 -30.98
C PRO A 37 14.13 42.87 -32.02
N GLY A 38 13.26 41.94 -31.66
CA GLY A 38 12.19 41.39 -32.49
C GLY A 38 11.75 40.01 -31.98
N GLY A 39 11.93 39.77 -30.68
CA GLY A 39 12.12 38.44 -30.08
C GLY A 39 10.95 37.46 -30.25
N LYS A 40 11.17 36.21 -29.81
CA LYS A 40 10.20 35.10 -29.90
C LYS A 40 8.79 35.48 -29.42
N LEU A 41 8.70 36.30 -28.37
CA LEU A 41 7.44 36.80 -27.82
C LEU A 41 6.76 37.84 -28.71
N GLN A 42 7.52 38.70 -29.38
CA GLN A 42 6.97 39.67 -30.31
C GLN A 42 6.38 38.97 -31.54
N PHE A 43 7.08 37.97 -32.07
CA PHE A 43 6.54 37.07 -33.10
C PHE A 43 5.23 36.41 -32.65
N LEU A 44 5.19 35.87 -31.43
CA LEU A 44 3.99 35.24 -30.88
C LEU A 44 2.83 36.25 -30.81
N ASN A 45 3.06 37.43 -30.23
CA ASN A 45 2.04 38.47 -30.09
C ASN A 45 1.53 38.99 -31.45
N ASP A 46 2.43 39.27 -32.38
CA ASP A 46 2.10 39.80 -33.72
C ASP A 46 1.33 38.80 -34.57
N SER A 47 1.65 37.52 -34.43
CA SER A 47 0.93 36.47 -35.14
C SER A 47 -0.40 36.14 -34.45
N TRP A 48 -0.42 36.05 -33.11
CA TRP A 48 -1.62 35.74 -32.35
C TRP A 48 -2.69 36.84 -32.46
N SER A 49 -2.30 38.12 -32.55
CA SER A 49 -3.26 39.22 -32.74
C SER A 49 -4.09 39.07 -34.03
N SER A 50 -3.52 38.45 -35.06
CA SER A 50 -4.19 38.20 -36.35
C SER A 50 -5.03 36.90 -36.35
N ILE A 51 -4.75 36.00 -35.41
CA ILE A 51 -5.40 34.69 -35.27
C ILE A 51 -6.63 34.80 -34.33
N THR A 52 -6.52 35.53 -33.23
CA THR A 52 -7.65 35.77 -32.30
C THR A 52 -8.81 36.54 -32.95
N SER A 53 -8.56 37.30 -34.02
CA SER A 53 -9.60 38.02 -34.74
C SER A 53 -10.41 37.15 -35.73
N GLN A 54 -10.15 35.85 -35.81
CA GLN A 54 -10.81 34.95 -36.74
C GLN A 54 -12.15 34.45 -36.19
N GLU A 55 -13.21 34.53 -37.01
CA GLU A 55 -14.57 34.10 -36.64
C GLU A 55 -14.80 32.60 -36.93
N ASP A 56 -14.11 32.02 -37.92
CA ASP A 56 -14.20 30.59 -38.22
C ASP A 56 -13.44 29.76 -37.19
N ILE A 57 -14.20 29.04 -36.36
CA ILE A 57 -13.71 28.20 -35.26
C ILE A 57 -12.81 27.07 -35.78
N THR A 58 -13.08 26.50 -36.96
CA THR A 58 -12.27 25.39 -37.48
C THR A 58 -10.86 25.85 -37.83
N GLN A 59 -10.75 26.98 -38.54
CA GLN A 59 -9.47 27.59 -38.92
C GLN A 59 -8.71 28.13 -37.70
N TYR A 60 -9.44 28.68 -36.73
CA TYR A 60 -8.87 29.10 -35.45
C TYR A 60 -8.28 27.91 -34.69
N MET A 61 -9.01 26.79 -34.59
CA MET A 61 -8.55 25.59 -33.88
C MET A 61 -7.34 24.92 -34.55
N GLU A 62 -7.26 24.93 -35.88
CA GLU A 62 -6.06 24.48 -36.60
C GLU A 62 -4.82 25.29 -36.21
N CYS A 63 -4.95 26.62 -36.16
CA CYS A 63 -3.88 27.49 -35.68
C CYS A 63 -3.56 27.23 -34.22
N ALA A 64 -4.58 27.15 -33.36
CA ALA A 64 -4.39 26.96 -31.92
C ALA A 64 -3.64 25.65 -31.62
N ALA A 65 -3.96 24.55 -32.31
CA ALA A 65 -3.26 23.28 -32.13
C ALA A 65 -1.79 23.37 -32.57
N ALA A 66 -1.51 24.00 -33.72
CA ALA A 66 -0.16 24.22 -34.23
C ALA A 66 0.68 25.15 -33.33
N TYR A 67 0.08 26.23 -32.84
CA TYR A 67 0.73 27.17 -31.93
C TYR A 67 0.95 26.55 -30.55
N MET A 68 0.05 25.70 -30.06
CA MET A 68 0.29 24.95 -28.81
C MET A 68 1.53 24.07 -28.91
N LYS A 69 1.73 23.40 -30.07
CA LYS A 69 2.93 22.61 -30.34
C LYS A 69 4.20 23.47 -30.28
N LEU A 70 4.17 24.66 -30.89
CA LEU A 70 5.27 25.62 -30.88
C LEU A 70 5.58 26.13 -29.46
N ILE A 71 4.54 26.50 -28.71
CA ILE A 71 4.64 27.04 -27.35
C ILE A 71 5.27 26.00 -26.42
N VAL A 72 4.81 24.76 -26.49
CA VAL A 72 5.34 23.67 -25.67
C VAL A 72 6.82 23.40 -25.95
N ALA A 73 7.29 23.61 -27.18
CA ALA A 73 8.68 23.35 -27.55
C ALA A 73 9.66 24.46 -27.11
N HIS A 74 9.24 25.73 -27.10
CA HIS A 74 10.18 26.85 -26.98
C HIS A 74 9.79 27.95 -25.98
N PHE A 75 8.58 27.93 -25.44
CA PHE A 75 8.04 28.99 -24.58
C PHE A 75 7.73 28.48 -23.17
N SER A 76 7.49 29.41 -22.26
CA SER A 76 7.11 29.09 -20.87
C SER A 76 5.65 28.61 -20.78
N TYR A 77 5.32 27.92 -19.68
CA TYR A 77 3.94 27.46 -19.39
C TYR A 77 2.91 28.60 -19.34
N ARG A 78 3.34 29.86 -19.13
CA ARG A 78 2.46 31.03 -19.09
C ARG A 78 1.77 31.27 -20.42
N GLU A 79 2.51 31.17 -21.52
CA GLU A 79 1.96 31.38 -22.86
C GLU A 79 0.97 30.28 -23.24
N ALA A 80 1.26 29.03 -22.85
CA ALA A 80 0.31 27.93 -23.04
C ALA A 80 -1.01 28.17 -22.29
N LEU A 81 -0.95 28.76 -21.09
CA LEU A 81 -2.12 29.07 -20.30
C LEU A 81 -2.93 30.23 -20.88
N ILE A 82 -2.27 31.23 -21.47
CA ILE A 82 -2.94 32.32 -22.21
C ILE A 82 -3.68 31.73 -23.43
N LEU A 83 -3.02 30.87 -24.19
CA LEU A 83 -3.63 30.19 -25.34
C LEU A 83 -4.88 29.38 -24.92
N LEU A 84 -4.78 28.59 -23.84
CA LEU A 84 -5.90 27.81 -23.35
C LEU A 84 -7.07 28.68 -22.91
N LYS A 85 -6.82 29.80 -22.23
CA LYS A 85 -7.88 30.75 -21.86
C LYS A 85 -8.58 31.30 -23.09
N ASP A 86 -7.82 31.64 -24.14
CA ASP A 86 -8.36 32.17 -25.37
C ASP A 86 -9.21 31.13 -26.11
N VAL A 87 -8.71 29.89 -26.23
CA VAL A 87 -9.46 28.75 -26.78
C VAL A 87 -10.76 28.53 -26.04
N VAL A 88 -10.76 28.51 -24.70
CA VAL A 88 -12.00 28.37 -23.90
C VAL A 88 -12.98 29.50 -24.18
N ARG A 89 -12.49 30.74 -24.33
CA ARG A 89 -13.33 31.90 -24.67
C ARG A 89 -13.99 31.74 -26.04
N HIS A 90 -13.23 31.35 -27.06
CA HIS A 90 -13.76 31.14 -28.41
C HIS A 90 -14.72 29.94 -28.48
N LEU A 91 -14.42 28.84 -27.79
CA LEU A 91 -15.29 27.66 -27.74
C LEU A 91 -16.60 27.91 -26.97
N ASN A 92 -16.60 28.76 -25.94
CA ASN A 92 -17.82 29.15 -25.24
C ASN A 92 -18.67 30.17 -26.01
N ALA A 93 -18.07 30.95 -26.90
CA ALA A 93 -18.77 31.89 -27.77
C ALA A 93 -19.36 31.22 -29.02
N ALA A 94 -18.86 30.04 -29.38
CA ALA A 94 -19.32 29.24 -30.51
C ALA A 94 -20.76 28.74 -30.33
N THR A 95 -21.51 28.65 -31.43
CA THR A 95 -22.81 27.97 -31.39
C THR A 95 -22.63 26.44 -31.48
N PRO A 96 -23.57 25.62 -30.96
CA PRO A 96 -23.49 24.17 -31.04
C PRO A 96 -23.38 23.62 -32.47
N GLU A 97 -23.81 24.37 -33.48
CA GLU A 97 -23.76 24.02 -34.90
C GLU A 97 -22.33 24.14 -35.49
N ASP A 98 -21.50 25.03 -34.94
CA ASP A 98 -20.11 25.24 -35.37
C ASP A 98 -19.14 24.18 -34.81
N LEU A 99 -19.58 23.45 -33.79
CA LEU A 99 -18.82 22.39 -33.12
C LEU A 99 -18.89 21.08 -33.91
N THR A 100 -18.24 21.07 -35.07
CA THR A 100 -18.14 19.89 -35.94
C THR A 100 -17.19 18.82 -35.39
N SER A 101 -17.26 17.59 -35.94
CA SER A 101 -16.32 16.50 -35.61
C SER A 101 -14.86 16.89 -35.86
N LYS A 102 -14.59 17.72 -36.87
CA LYS A 102 -13.24 18.25 -37.16
C LYS A 102 -12.73 19.14 -36.03
N THR A 103 -13.57 20.00 -35.48
CA THR A 103 -13.23 20.87 -34.34
C THR A 103 -12.82 20.05 -33.11
N TYR A 104 -13.54 18.96 -32.81
CA TYR A 104 -13.18 18.06 -31.71
C TYR A 104 -11.88 17.28 -31.94
N ASN A 105 -11.60 16.87 -33.19
CA ASN A 105 -10.32 16.24 -33.53
C ASN A 105 -9.14 17.19 -33.32
N LEU A 106 -9.29 18.46 -33.74
CA LEU A 106 -8.29 19.51 -33.54
C LEU A 106 -8.12 19.87 -32.05
N LEU A 107 -9.21 19.88 -31.28
CA LEU A 107 -9.16 20.04 -29.82
C LEU A 107 -8.41 18.87 -29.16
N GLY A 108 -8.61 17.65 -29.66
CA GLY A 108 -7.86 16.46 -29.25
C GLY A 108 -6.36 16.63 -29.50
N ALA A 109 -5.98 17.05 -30.71
CA ALA A 109 -4.59 17.35 -31.07
C ALA A 109 -3.98 18.46 -30.20
N LEU A 110 -4.75 19.51 -29.88
CA LEU A 110 -4.32 20.57 -28.98
C LEU A 110 -3.99 20.03 -27.58
N ILE A 111 -4.84 19.15 -27.03
CA ILE A 111 -4.56 18.53 -25.72
C ILE A 111 -3.39 17.56 -25.80
N GLU A 112 -3.24 16.80 -26.88
CA GLU A 112 -2.07 15.93 -27.05
C GLU A 112 -0.76 16.72 -26.99
N ASN A 113 -0.72 17.92 -27.59
CA ASN A 113 0.41 18.83 -27.48
C ASN A 113 0.61 19.33 -26.04
N VAL A 114 -0.46 19.67 -25.32
CA VAL A 114 -0.40 20.04 -23.88
C VAL A 114 0.16 18.89 -23.05
N VAL A 115 -0.32 17.67 -23.26
CA VAL A 115 0.11 16.45 -22.56
C VAL A 115 1.57 16.14 -22.88
N TYR A 116 1.99 16.32 -24.13
CA TYR A 116 3.39 16.19 -24.53
C TYR A 116 4.28 17.18 -23.76
N GLY A 117 3.87 18.45 -23.65
CA GLY A 117 4.60 19.44 -22.85
C GLY A 117 4.67 19.09 -21.38
N ALA A 118 3.59 18.54 -20.83
CA ALA A 118 3.53 18.08 -19.45
C ALA A 118 4.45 16.87 -19.18
N LYS A 119 4.72 16.03 -20.18
CA LYS A 119 5.72 14.94 -20.07
C LYS A 119 7.16 15.46 -20.02
N GLN A 120 7.45 16.54 -20.75
CA GLN A 120 8.80 17.07 -20.90
C GLN A 120 9.18 18.02 -19.75
N HIS A 121 8.24 18.85 -19.30
CA HIS A 121 8.50 19.92 -18.33
C HIS A 121 7.53 19.88 -17.15
N TYR A 122 8.08 19.76 -15.93
CA TYR A 122 7.27 19.70 -14.70
C TYR A 122 6.44 20.97 -14.43
N GLU A 123 6.91 22.14 -14.87
CA GLU A 123 6.15 23.40 -14.71
C GLU A 123 4.83 23.38 -15.50
N PHE A 124 4.85 22.80 -16.70
CA PHE A 124 3.64 22.58 -17.49
C PHE A 124 2.71 21.62 -16.74
N PHE A 125 3.24 20.51 -16.23
CA PHE A 125 2.42 19.58 -15.47
C PHE A 125 1.80 20.18 -14.20
N SER A 126 2.58 20.92 -13.42
CA SER A 126 2.15 21.46 -12.12
C SER A 126 1.26 22.69 -12.20
N LYS A 127 1.36 23.49 -13.27
CA LYS A 127 0.60 24.75 -13.41
C LYS A 127 -0.49 24.68 -14.47
N LEU A 128 -0.28 23.94 -15.56
CA LEU A 128 -1.20 23.91 -16.69
C LEU A 128 -2.31 22.87 -16.49
N ILE A 129 -1.97 21.67 -16.00
CA ILE A 129 -2.96 20.59 -15.79
C ILE A 129 -3.99 20.95 -14.71
N PRO A 130 -3.63 21.54 -13.55
CA PRO A 130 -4.63 21.96 -12.56
C PRO A 130 -5.40 23.23 -12.93
N SER A 131 -5.12 23.83 -14.09
CA SER A 131 -5.71 25.12 -14.45
C SER A 131 -7.19 24.97 -14.83
N THR A 132 -8.02 25.93 -14.39
CA THR A 132 -9.44 25.99 -14.76
C THR A 132 -9.69 25.92 -16.27
N PRO A 133 -8.92 26.61 -17.14
CA PRO A 133 -9.09 26.50 -18.59
C PRO A 133 -8.88 25.08 -19.12
N PHE A 134 -7.87 24.35 -18.62
CA PHE A 134 -7.63 22.97 -19.03
C PHE A 134 -8.77 22.04 -18.61
N LEU A 135 -9.25 22.17 -17.36
CA LEU A 135 -10.39 21.40 -16.86
C LEU A 135 -11.68 21.70 -17.64
N ALA A 136 -11.89 22.97 -18.01
CA ALA A 136 -13.01 23.37 -18.85
C ALA A 136 -12.95 22.66 -20.21
N VAL A 137 -11.80 22.71 -20.90
CA VAL A 137 -11.60 22.02 -22.19
C VAL A 137 -11.85 20.51 -22.06
N MET A 138 -11.33 19.85 -21.02
CA MET A 138 -11.62 18.43 -20.80
C MET A 138 -13.13 18.14 -20.63
N GLY A 139 -13.85 19.06 -19.99
CA GLY A 139 -15.31 18.99 -19.83
C GLY A 139 -16.10 19.12 -21.13
N MET A 140 -15.53 19.72 -22.18
CA MET A 140 -16.20 19.91 -23.47
C MET A 140 -16.21 18.66 -24.36
N PHE A 141 -15.37 17.66 -24.07
CA PHE A 141 -15.37 16.42 -24.82
C PHE A 141 -16.57 15.54 -24.48
N LYS A 142 -17.08 14.82 -25.50
CA LYS A 142 -18.02 13.70 -25.30
C LYS A 142 -17.40 12.66 -24.36
N ARG A 143 -18.24 11.86 -23.70
CA ARG A 143 -17.81 10.91 -22.65
C ARG A 143 -16.62 10.05 -23.07
N GLU A 144 -16.68 9.39 -24.24
CA GLU A 144 -15.62 8.47 -24.71
C GLU A 144 -14.28 9.18 -25.00
N SER A 145 -14.30 10.24 -25.82
CA SER A 145 -13.07 10.97 -26.18
C SER A 145 -12.44 11.67 -24.98
N SER A 146 -13.26 12.09 -24.02
CA SER A 146 -12.76 12.68 -22.78
C SER A 146 -12.05 11.68 -21.86
N VAL A 147 -12.48 10.42 -21.87
CA VAL A 147 -11.82 9.34 -21.12
C VAL A 147 -10.47 9.01 -21.75
N GLU A 148 -10.38 8.99 -23.08
CA GLU A 148 -9.11 8.79 -23.78
C GLU A 148 -8.09 9.89 -23.45
N VAL A 149 -8.54 11.15 -23.45
CA VAL A 149 -7.72 12.29 -23.00
C VAL A 149 -7.27 12.11 -21.55
N ALA A 150 -8.19 11.75 -20.64
CA ALA A 150 -7.87 11.51 -19.23
C ALA A 150 -6.83 10.38 -19.07
N LYS A 151 -6.95 9.27 -19.81
CA LYS A 151 -5.95 8.20 -19.87
C LYS A 151 -4.59 8.72 -20.36
N LYS A 152 -4.55 9.56 -21.40
CA LYS A 152 -3.29 10.17 -21.92
C LYS A 152 -2.63 11.07 -20.87
N VAL A 153 -3.40 11.90 -20.16
CA VAL A 153 -2.90 12.74 -19.04
C VAL A 153 -2.34 11.88 -17.92
N LEU A 154 -3.05 10.83 -17.52
CA LEU A 154 -2.62 9.93 -16.45
C LEU A 154 -1.37 9.16 -16.85
N ARG A 155 -1.27 8.65 -18.07
CA ARG A 155 -0.05 8.00 -18.59
C ARG A 155 1.12 8.96 -18.72
N ALA A 156 0.89 10.24 -19.01
CA ALA A 156 1.93 11.26 -18.96
C ALA A 156 2.46 11.47 -17.55
N PHE A 157 1.58 11.43 -16.56
CA PHE A 157 1.98 11.42 -15.17
C PHE A 157 2.78 10.15 -14.82
N VAL A 158 2.27 8.96 -15.13
CA VAL A 158 2.89 7.68 -14.77
C VAL A 158 4.23 7.45 -15.48
N GLY A 159 4.30 7.71 -16.78
CA GLY A 159 5.49 7.46 -17.61
C GLY A 159 6.50 8.61 -17.66
N GLY A 160 6.11 9.83 -17.26
CA GLY A 160 7.02 10.97 -17.25
C GLY A 160 8.12 10.79 -16.21
N SER A 161 9.39 10.87 -16.65
CA SER A 161 10.53 11.08 -15.74
C SER A 161 10.45 12.53 -15.25
N MET A 162 9.47 12.83 -14.39
CA MET A 162 9.26 14.16 -13.83
C MET A 162 10.32 14.43 -12.78
N LYS A 163 11.52 14.72 -13.26
CA LYS A 163 12.64 15.20 -12.44
C LYS A 163 12.29 16.62 -12.00
N LYS A 164 11.90 16.77 -10.73
CA LYS A 164 12.00 18.08 -10.08
C LYS A 164 13.50 18.44 -10.10
N SER A 165 13.87 19.66 -10.50
CA SER A 165 15.28 20.10 -10.58
C SER A 165 16.08 19.89 -9.27
N SER A 166 15.40 19.59 -8.16
CA SER A 166 15.95 19.34 -6.84
C SER A 166 16.09 17.85 -6.43
N ASN A 167 15.50 16.89 -7.13
CA ASN A 167 15.49 15.47 -6.71
C ASN A 167 16.25 14.62 -7.73
N GLN A 168 17.55 14.43 -7.51
CA GLN A 168 18.44 13.72 -8.43
C GLN A 168 18.12 12.22 -8.61
N PHE A 169 17.30 11.60 -7.77
CA PHE A 169 17.06 10.14 -7.82
C PHE A 169 15.64 9.68 -7.38
N GLY A 170 14.57 10.44 -7.67
CA GLY A 170 13.23 10.06 -7.21
C GLY A 170 12.09 10.30 -8.19
N THR A 171 11.16 9.35 -8.25
CA THR A 171 9.80 9.57 -8.76
C THR A 171 9.14 10.73 -8.02
N LEU A 172 8.45 11.62 -8.75
CA LEU A 172 7.71 12.76 -8.18
C LEU A 172 6.74 12.28 -7.09
N ARG A 173 6.88 12.83 -5.88
CA ARG A 173 5.87 12.71 -4.82
C ARG A 173 4.92 13.90 -4.88
N LEU A 174 3.65 13.64 -4.61
CA LEU A 174 2.60 14.65 -4.56
C LEU A 174 2.16 14.84 -3.11
N HIS A 175 2.26 16.08 -2.65
CA HIS A 175 1.75 16.49 -1.35
C HIS A 175 0.28 16.93 -1.44
N VAL A 176 -0.52 16.51 -0.46
CA VAL A 176 -1.96 16.82 -0.38
C VAL A 176 -2.19 18.24 0.13
N VAL A 177 -1.19 18.84 0.78
CA VAL A 177 -1.22 20.22 1.28
C VAL A 177 -0.11 21.03 0.60
N GLY A 178 -0.41 22.30 0.28
CA GLY A 178 0.55 23.22 -0.32
C GLY A 178 0.43 23.36 -1.85
N PRO A 179 1.50 23.78 -2.56
CA PRO A 179 1.41 24.14 -3.97
C PRO A 179 1.13 22.96 -4.91
N GLU A 180 1.37 21.72 -4.44
CA GLU A 180 1.14 20.48 -5.17
C GLU A 180 -0.26 19.89 -4.94
N ALA A 181 -1.00 20.38 -3.94
CA ALA A 181 -2.34 19.91 -3.60
C ALA A 181 -3.31 20.03 -4.78
N ALA A 182 -3.22 21.13 -5.53
CA ALA A 182 -4.03 21.34 -6.73
C ALA A 182 -3.78 20.26 -7.79
N VAL A 183 -2.53 19.79 -7.93
CA VAL A 183 -2.16 18.70 -8.82
C VAL A 183 -2.74 17.38 -8.34
N ALA A 184 -2.61 17.08 -7.05
CA ALA A 184 -3.16 15.86 -6.45
C ALA A 184 -4.69 15.77 -6.62
N HIS A 185 -5.42 16.84 -6.30
CA HIS A 185 -6.88 16.89 -6.49
C HIS A 185 -7.28 16.82 -7.95
N THR A 186 -6.56 17.48 -8.85
CA THR A 186 -6.85 17.41 -10.29
C THR A 186 -6.65 16.00 -10.82
N LEU A 187 -5.55 15.35 -10.43
CA LEU A 187 -5.30 13.96 -10.81
C LEU A 187 -6.35 13.02 -10.23
N LEU A 188 -6.85 13.25 -9.02
CA LEU A 188 -7.97 12.49 -8.48
C LEU A 188 -9.20 12.61 -9.39
N VAL A 189 -9.55 13.82 -9.85
CA VAL A 189 -10.68 14.02 -10.78
C VAL A 189 -10.45 13.28 -12.11
N VAL A 190 -9.22 13.31 -12.64
CA VAL A 190 -8.83 12.54 -13.84
C VAL A 190 -8.97 11.04 -13.60
N CYS A 191 -8.50 10.53 -12.46
CA CYS A 191 -8.64 9.12 -12.07
C CYS A 191 -10.10 8.71 -11.92
N CYS A 192 -10.95 9.52 -11.27
CA CYS A 192 -12.39 9.28 -11.18
C CYS A 192 -13.02 9.17 -12.56
N ARG A 193 -12.66 10.08 -13.48
CA ARG A 193 -13.19 10.05 -14.85
C ARG A 193 -12.82 8.77 -15.61
N VAL A 194 -11.59 8.27 -15.42
CA VAL A 194 -11.13 7.02 -16.04
C VAL A 194 -11.82 5.80 -15.40
N HIS A 195 -12.01 5.81 -14.08
CA HIS A 195 -12.69 4.73 -13.36
C HIS A 195 -14.20 4.67 -13.66
N ASP A 196 -14.87 5.82 -13.72
CA ASP A 196 -16.31 5.90 -14.00
C ASP A 196 -16.67 5.41 -15.39
N ALA A 197 -15.70 5.45 -16.32
CA ALA A 197 -15.82 4.89 -17.66
C ALA A 197 -15.78 3.36 -17.71
N LEU A 198 -15.37 2.68 -16.62
CA LEU A 198 -15.38 1.22 -16.56
C LEU A 198 -16.83 0.69 -16.46
N ASP A 199 -17.18 -0.19 -17.38
CA ASP A 199 -18.46 -0.87 -17.55
C ASP A 199 -18.28 -2.38 -17.26
N SER A 200 -19.38 -3.09 -17.00
CA SER A 200 -19.50 -4.55 -17.12
C SER A 200 -18.89 -5.13 -18.42
N LEU A 201 -18.97 -4.38 -19.54
CA LEU A 201 -18.40 -4.77 -20.83
C LEU A 201 -16.89 -4.45 -20.98
N SER A 202 -16.29 -3.74 -20.02
CA SER A 202 -14.85 -3.42 -20.09
C SER A 202 -14.00 -4.69 -20.02
N THR A 203 -12.97 -4.74 -20.86
CA THR A 203 -12.08 -5.90 -20.93
C THR A 203 -11.23 -6.02 -19.66
N VAL A 204 -10.73 -7.22 -19.38
CA VAL A 204 -9.79 -7.46 -18.27
C VAL A 204 -8.53 -6.59 -18.43
N SER A 205 -8.03 -6.44 -19.66
CA SER A 205 -6.89 -5.58 -19.98
C SER A 205 -7.15 -4.11 -19.64
N GLU A 206 -8.31 -3.57 -20.01
CA GLU A 206 -8.65 -2.17 -19.68
C GLU A 206 -8.75 -1.93 -18.17
N ARG A 207 -9.35 -2.88 -17.44
CA ARG A 207 -9.41 -2.80 -15.97
C ARG A 207 -8.00 -2.86 -15.35
N ALA A 208 -7.12 -3.72 -15.87
CA ALA A 208 -5.74 -3.82 -15.42
C ALA A 208 -4.93 -2.55 -15.70
N GLU A 209 -5.08 -1.94 -16.88
CA GLU A 209 -4.44 -0.66 -17.21
C GLU A 209 -4.88 0.47 -16.27
N VAL A 210 -6.18 0.61 -16.05
CA VAL A 210 -6.74 1.63 -15.14
C VAL A 210 -6.27 1.39 -13.71
N ASN A 211 -6.26 0.13 -13.26
CA ASN A 211 -5.73 -0.24 -11.95
C ASN A 211 -4.26 0.14 -11.79
N ARG A 212 -3.42 -0.16 -12.78
CA ARG A 212 -1.99 0.20 -12.78
C ARG A 212 -1.81 1.71 -12.72
N ASP A 213 -2.55 2.45 -13.53
CA ASP A 213 -2.41 3.90 -13.63
C ASP A 213 -2.90 4.62 -12.34
N ILE A 214 -4.02 4.19 -11.75
CA ILE A 214 -4.52 4.73 -10.48
C ILE A 214 -3.62 4.29 -9.31
N SER A 215 -3.10 3.06 -9.32
CA SER A 215 -2.13 2.59 -8.32
C SER A 215 -0.85 3.42 -8.34
N ALA A 216 -0.36 3.78 -9.53
CA ALA A 216 0.78 4.67 -9.69
C ALA A 216 0.50 6.09 -9.17
N PHE A 217 -0.74 6.59 -9.28
CA PHE A 217 -1.17 7.82 -8.62
C PHE A 217 -1.12 7.70 -7.10
N ILE A 218 -1.79 6.69 -6.52
CA ILE A 218 -1.89 6.52 -5.07
C ILE A 218 -0.51 6.31 -4.43
N THR A 219 0.38 5.52 -5.05
CA THR A 219 1.74 5.28 -4.53
C THR A 219 2.64 6.52 -4.53
N ARG A 220 2.32 7.52 -5.36
CA ARG A 220 3.04 8.80 -5.42
C ARG A 220 2.46 9.86 -4.51
N LEU A 221 1.25 9.66 -3.99
CA LEU A 221 0.76 10.43 -2.85
C LEU A 221 1.65 10.10 -1.66
N GLY A 222 2.27 11.13 -1.08
CA GLY A 222 3.27 10.92 -0.05
C GLY A 222 3.23 12.03 0.98
N TYR A 223 3.61 11.66 2.20
CA TYR A 223 3.94 12.59 3.26
C TYR A 223 5.43 12.95 3.18
N VAL A 224 5.81 14.09 3.76
CA VAL A 224 7.21 14.54 3.82
C VAL A 224 8.03 13.56 4.66
N ASN A 225 8.94 12.81 4.01
CA ASN A 225 9.98 12.06 4.71
C ASN A 225 11.05 13.06 5.21
N GLY A 226 10.95 13.46 6.48
CA GLY A 226 12.11 13.70 7.34
C GLY A 226 13.14 14.79 6.99
N ASN A 227 12.99 15.57 5.92
CA ASN A 227 13.80 16.78 5.79
C ASN A 227 13.18 17.83 6.72
N GLY A 228 13.78 18.04 7.89
CA GLY A 228 13.32 18.84 9.04
C GLY A 228 13.07 20.33 8.79
N ILE A 229 12.43 20.69 7.66
CA ILE A 229 12.06 22.04 7.24
C ILE A 229 10.59 22.30 7.58
N ALA A 230 9.73 21.27 7.59
CA ALA A 230 8.31 21.42 7.87
C ALA A 230 8.00 21.39 9.37
N SER A 231 7.18 22.32 9.85
CA SER A 231 6.66 22.33 11.21
C SER A 231 5.89 21.03 11.50
N ASP A 232 6.06 20.51 12.71
CA ASP A 232 5.36 19.32 13.21
C ASP A 232 3.83 19.37 12.97
N ARG A 233 3.24 20.58 13.07
CA ARG A 233 1.79 20.80 12.84
C ARG A 233 1.40 20.64 11.38
N ALA A 234 2.20 21.17 10.46
CA ALA A 234 1.94 21.05 9.03
C ALA A 234 2.01 19.59 8.58
N GLN A 235 2.89 18.80 9.18
CA GLN A 235 2.95 17.36 8.94
C GLN A 235 1.73 16.62 9.50
N ASP A 236 1.26 16.96 10.70
CA ASP A 236 0.05 16.35 11.27
C ASP A 236 -1.18 16.68 10.39
N GLU A 237 -1.33 17.93 9.93
CA GLU A 237 -2.39 18.36 8.99
C GLU A 237 -2.30 17.64 7.64
N GLU A 238 -1.08 17.46 7.11
CA GLU A 238 -0.86 16.73 5.85
C GLU A 238 -1.24 15.24 5.98
N GLN A 239 -0.90 14.60 7.11
CA GLN A 239 -1.26 13.21 7.37
C GLN A 239 -2.78 13.02 7.50
N GLU A 240 -3.47 13.94 8.17
CA GLU A 240 -4.94 13.96 8.25
C GLU A 240 -5.58 14.16 6.86
N ALA A 241 -5.10 15.14 6.08
CA ALA A 241 -5.58 15.38 4.74
C ALA A 241 -5.35 14.17 3.80
N LEU A 242 -4.22 13.49 3.95
CA LEU A 242 -3.91 12.27 3.20
C LEU A 242 -4.86 11.11 3.55
N LEU A 243 -5.17 10.92 4.84
CA LEU A 243 -6.14 9.91 5.27
C LEU A 243 -7.55 10.20 4.72
N MET A 244 -7.96 11.47 4.71
CA MET A 244 -9.23 11.89 4.09
C MET A 244 -9.23 11.59 2.58
N LEU A 245 -8.13 11.91 1.89
CA LEU A 245 -7.98 11.61 0.46
C LEU A 245 -8.03 10.10 0.18
N TYR A 246 -7.42 9.27 1.03
CA TYR A 246 -7.54 7.81 0.91
C TYR A 246 -8.96 7.30 1.15
N THR A 247 -9.71 7.96 2.05
CA THR A 247 -11.13 7.68 2.27
C THR A 247 -11.96 8.02 1.03
N ASP A 248 -11.68 9.15 0.38
CA ASP A 248 -12.30 9.53 -0.89
C ASP A 248 -11.93 8.57 -2.02
N CYS A 249 -10.65 8.16 -2.11
CA CYS A 249 -10.19 7.15 -3.08
C CYS A 249 -10.91 5.82 -2.89
N ARG A 250 -11.08 5.35 -1.65
CA ARG A 250 -11.82 4.13 -1.36
C ARG A 250 -13.27 4.21 -1.85
N ARG A 251 -13.92 5.35 -1.63
CA ARG A 251 -15.30 5.58 -2.07
C ARG A 251 -15.42 5.68 -3.59
N ALA A 252 -14.48 6.36 -4.24
CA ALA A 252 -14.47 6.57 -5.68
C ALA A 252 -14.16 5.28 -6.45
N PHE A 253 -13.18 4.50 -6.01
CA PHE A 253 -12.63 3.35 -6.74
C PHE A 253 -13.16 2.01 -6.27
N TYR A 254 -14.45 1.95 -5.94
CA TYR A 254 -15.08 0.75 -5.35
C TYR A 254 -15.07 -0.48 -6.27
N LYS A 255 -14.98 -0.29 -7.61
CA LYS A 255 -15.00 -1.39 -8.59
C LYS A 255 -13.66 -2.14 -8.70
N LEU A 256 -12.59 -1.59 -8.11
CA LEU A 256 -11.22 -2.09 -8.27
C LEU A 256 -10.71 -2.63 -6.94
N ASP A 257 -10.84 -3.94 -6.76
CA ASP A 257 -10.37 -4.64 -5.55
C ASP A 257 -8.88 -4.45 -5.24
N PRO A 258 -7.95 -4.48 -6.21
CA PRO A 258 -6.53 -4.25 -5.93
C PRO A 258 -6.24 -2.86 -5.33
N ILE A 259 -7.09 -1.86 -5.62
CA ILE A 259 -6.95 -0.53 -5.01
C ILE A 259 -7.30 -0.57 -3.53
N LYS A 260 -8.26 -1.40 -3.09
CA LYS A 260 -8.58 -1.58 -1.67
C LYS A 260 -7.38 -2.12 -0.89
N VAL A 261 -6.66 -3.07 -1.49
CA VAL A 261 -5.42 -3.67 -0.93
C VAL A 261 -4.32 -2.62 -0.83
N LEU A 262 -4.10 -1.84 -1.90
CA LEU A 262 -3.11 -0.77 -1.93
C LEU A 262 -3.41 0.30 -0.87
N LEU A 263 -4.65 0.78 -0.81
CA LEU A 263 -5.08 1.79 0.16
C LEU A 263 -4.89 1.30 1.60
N SER A 264 -5.28 0.06 1.89
CA SER A 264 -5.08 -0.55 3.21
C SER A 264 -3.60 -0.58 3.58
N THR A 265 -2.73 -1.00 2.66
CA THR A 265 -1.28 -1.01 2.85
C THR A 265 -0.71 0.40 3.10
N MET A 266 -1.16 1.40 2.35
CA MET A 266 -0.69 2.79 2.51
C MET A 266 -1.15 3.39 3.83
N VAL A 267 -2.37 3.11 4.27
CA VAL A 267 -2.89 3.56 5.57
C VAL A 267 -2.14 2.92 6.73
N LEU A 268 -1.81 1.63 6.64
CA LEU A 268 -0.98 0.95 7.66
C LEU A 268 0.42 1.56 7.75
N ARG A 269 1.05 1.88 6.61
CA ARG A 269 2.35 2.60 6.58
C ARG A 269 2.24 3.99 7.18
N LEU A 270 1.14 4.69 6.92
CA LEU A 270 0.87 6.03 7.48
C LEU A 270 0.72 5.97 9.01
N ALA A 271 0.02 4.96 9.53
CA ALA A 271 -0.10 4.71 10.97
C ALA A 271 1.25 4.45 11.63
N MET A 272 2.10 3.61 11.03
CA MET A 272 3.45 3.35 11.53
C MET A 272 4.34 4.60 11.53
N HIS A 273 4.23 5.45 10.50
CA HIS A 273 4.95 6.72 10.46
C HIS A 273 4.49 7.67 11.57
N ALA A 274 3.17 7.74 11.83
CA ALA A 274 2.62 8.52 12.95
C ALA A 274 3.12 8.00 14.31
N ASN A 275 3.25 6.68 14.48
CA ASN A 275 3.79 6.07 15.71
C ASN A 275 5.27 6.39 15.93
N LYS A 276 6.11 6.26 14.91
CA LYS A 276 7.54 6.60 15.01
C LYS A 276 7.75 8.05 15.46
N ARG A 277 6.87 8.97 15.03
CA ARG A 277 6.89 10.38 15.48
C ARG A 277 6.38 10.56 16.90
N LEU A 278 5.52 9.68 17.40
CA LEU A 278 5.09 9.68 18.80
C LEU A 278 6.27 9.39 19.73
N GLU A 279 7.04 8.35 19.42
CA GLU A 279 8.24 7.95 20.17
C GLU A 279 9.32 9.04 20.18
N CYS A 280 9.64 9.62 19.01
CA CYS A 280 10.68 10.65 18.91
C CYS A 280 10.33 11.97 19.62
N SER A 281 9.03 12.26 19.80
CA SER A 281 8.55 13.53 20.37
C SER A 281 8.33 13.46 21.89
N GLY A 282 8.48 12.26 22.49
CA GLY A 282 8.32 12.02 23.92
C GLY A 282 9.32 12.73 24.84
N ALA A 283 10.40 13.30 24.29
CA ALA A 283 11.44 13.99 25.05
C ALA A 283 11.13 15.47 25.40
N SER A 284 10.04 16.07 24.89
CA SER A 284 9.74 17.50 25.14
C SER A 284 8.66 17.69 26.21
N LEU A 285 9.12 18.08 27.40
CA LEU A 285 8.32 18.30 28.60
C LEU A 285 7.37 19.50 28.40
N THR A 286 6.09 19.32 28.76
CA THR A 286 4.98 20.30 28.93
C THR A 286 3.98 20.50 27.78
N GLY A 287 4.32 20.25 26.50
CA GLY A 287 3.37 20.33 25.36
C GLY A 287 2.96 19.00 24.72
N GLY A 288 3.71 17.92 25.01
CA GLY A 288 3.63 16.64 24.30
C GLY A 288 2.36 15.82 24.55
N LYS A 289 1.74 15.89 25.74
CA LYS A 289 0.62 14.98 26.11
C LYS A 289 -0.64 15.17 25.24
N LYS A 290 -1.04 16.42 24.98
CA LYS A 290 -2.21 16.71 24.12
C LYS A 290 -1.95 16.28 22.68
N ARG A 291 -0.75 16.52 22.15
CA ARG A 291 -0.37 16.12 20.79
C ARG A 291 -0.23 14.60 20.65
N ALA A 292 0.32 13.94 21.65
CA ALA A 292 0.37 12.49 21.73
C ALA A 292 -1.02 11.86 21.68
N HIS A 293 -2.00 12.45 22.38
CA HIS A 293 -3.39 12.02 22.29
C HIS A 293 -3.97 12.22 20.88
N VAL A 294 -3.74 13.36 20.24
CA VAL A 294 -4.22 13.62 18.87
C VAL A 294 -3.64 12.60 17.89
N ARG A 295 -2.33 12.33 17.95
CA ARG A 295 -1.67 11.32 17.11
C ARG A 295 -2.19 9.91 17.36
N ARG A 296 -2.47 9.54 18.62
CA ARG A 296 -3.12 8.25 18.95
C ARG A 296 -4.52 8.16 18.35
N ASN A 297 -5.33 9.21 18.43
CA ASN A 297 -6.65 9.24 17.78
C ASN A 297 -6.53 9.08 16.26
N PHE A 298 -5.55 9.74 15.65
CA PHE A 298 -5.28 9.61 14.21
C PHE A 298 -4.91 8.17 13.83
N ILE A 299 -4.05 7.50 14.62
CA ILE A 299 -3.72 6.08 14.42
C ILE A 299 -4.97 5.21 14.55
N GLN A 300 -5.82 5.48 15.55
CA GLN A 300 -7.10 4.77 15.70
C GLN A 300 -8.01 4.99 14.48
N SER A 301 -8.04 6.19 13.90
CA SER A 301 -8.77 6.44 12.64
C SER A 301 -8.19 5.66 11.46
N CYS A 302 -6.86 5.54 11.35
CA CYS A 302 -6.20 4.71 10.34
C CYS A 302 -6.57 3.23 10.50
N LEU A 303 -6.54 2.72 11.73
CA LEU A 303 -6.93 1.34 12.03
C LEU A 303 -8.42 1.12 11.78
N ALA A 304 -9.29 2.06 12.12
CA ALA A 304 -10.72 1.99 11.82
C ALA A 304 -10.98 1.92 10.30
N PHE A 305 -10.24 2.71 9.51
CA PHE A 305 -10.28 2.59 8.05
C PHE A 305 -9.90 1.17 7.59
N ALA A 306 -8.81 0.60 8.13
CA ALA A 306 -8.40 -0.77 7.80
C ALA A 306 -9.47 -1.81 8.20
N HIS A 307 -10.08 -1.69 9.37
CA HIS A 307 -11.13 -2.60 9.87
C HIS A 307 -12.37 -2.62 8.98
N VAL A 308 -12.70 -1.51 8.31
CA VAL A 308 -13.84 -1.46 7.40
C VAL A 308 -13.43 -1.84 5.97
N THR A 309 -12.16 -1.65 5.58
CA THR A 309 -11.70 -1.87 4.20
C THR A 309 -11.31 -3.31 3.95
N ILE A 310 -10.54 -3.91 4.86
CA ILE A 310 -9.98 -5.25 4.67
C ILE A 310 -11.08 -6.32 4.53
N PRO A 311 -12.17 -6.31 5.32
CA PRO A 311 -13.25 -7.29 5.13
C PRO A 311 -13.93 -7.24 3.76
N SER A 312 -13.87 -6.09 3.06
CA SER A 312 -14.51 -5.86 1.76
C SER A 312 -13.68 -6.29 0.55
N ILE A 313 -12.52 -6.92 0.78
CA ILE A 313 -11.65 -7.50 -0.25
C ILE A 313 -12.13 -8.93 -0.52
N GLU A 314 -12.30 -9.29 -1.80
CA GLU A 314 -12.80 -10.61 -2.19
C GLU A 314 -11.74 -11.71 -2.07
N VAL A 315 -10.46 -11.41 -2.41
CA VAL A 315 -9.36 -12.39 -2.40
C VAL A 315 -8.98 -12.81 -0.97
N PRO A 316 -9.19 -14.08 -0.57
CA PRO A 316 -9.01 -14.51 0.83
C PRO A 316 -7.57 -14.41 1.34
N LEU A 317 -6.58 -14.76 0.51
CA LEU A 317 -5.18 -14.77 0.92
C LEU A 317 -4.63 -13.36 1.16
N GLU A 318 -4.89 -12.42 0.26
CA GLU A 318 -4.50 -11.02 0.41
C GLU A 318 -5.20 -10.38 1.62
N LYS A 319 -6.49 -10.71 1.80
CA LYS A 319 -7.26 -10.30 2.97
C LYS A 319 -6.60 -10.78 4.26
N LEU A 320 -6.23 -12.07 4.35
CA LEU A 320 -5.55 -12.61 5.52
C LEU A 320 -4.21 -11.91 5.79
N GLN A 321 -3.37 -11.73 4.77
CA GLN A 321 -2.08 -11.02 4.88
C GLN A 321 -2.25 -9.60 5.43
N LEU A 322 -3.26 -8.86 4.94
CA LEU A 322 -3.57 -7.52 5.39
C LEU A 322 -4.11 -7.50 6.82
N MET A 323 -4.93 -8.48 7.22
CA MET A 323 -5.44 -8.59 8.58
C MET A 323 -4.31 -8.82 9.58
N VAL A 324 -3.38 -9.73 9.28
CA VAL A 324 -2.20 -9.99 10.12
C VAL A 324 -1.28 -8.77 10.17
N SER A 325 -1.04 -8.12 9.03
CA SER A 325 -0.25 -6.88 8.98
C SER A 325 -0.90 -5.75 9.79
N ALA A 326 -2.23 -5.61 9.71
CA ALA A 326 -2.98 -4.63 10.49
C ALA A 326 -2.97 -4.94 11.99
N ALA A 327 -3.02 -6.22 12.38
CA ALA A 327 -2.91 -6.65 13.76
C ALA A 327 -1.53 -6.32 14.34
N ASN A 328 -0.46 -6.56 13.57
CA ASN A 328 0.90 -6.18 13.96
C ASN A 328 1.04 -4.67 14.18
N VAL A 329 0.53 -3.85 13.25
CA VAL A 329 0.51 -2.39 13.41
C VAL A 329 -0.29 -1.98 14.64
N ALA A 330 -1.49 -2.55 14.85
CA ALA A 330 -2.33 -2.26 16.01
C ALA A 330 -1.62 -2.61 17.33
N MET A 331 -0.87 -3.70 17.37
CA MET A 331 -0.07 -4.13 18.52
C MET A 331 1.05 -3.11 18.81
N VAL A 332 1.84 -2.75 17.80
CA VAL A 332 2.93 -1.76 17.95
C VAL A 332 2.42 -0.38 18.37
N THR A 333 1.21 -0.01 17.96
CA THR A 333 0.60 1.28 18.33
C THR A 333 -0.22 1.25 19.63
N SER A 334 -0.12 0.17 20.40
CA SER A 334 -0.87 -0.05 21.65
C SER A 334 -2.41 0.02 21.50
N CYS A 335 -2.95 -0.39 20.35
CA CYS A 335 -4.38 -0.48 20.06
C CYS A 335 -4.88 -1.93 20.22
N ILE A 336 -4.87 -2.43 21.46
CA ILE A 336 -5.13 -3.84 21.75
C ILE A 336 -6.55 -4.32 21.36
N PRO A 337 -7.64 -3.56 21.57
CA PRO A 337 -8.98 -4.02 21.15
C PRO A 337 -9.10 -4.25 19.64
N GLN A 338 -8.45 -3.39 18.85
CA GLN A 338 -8.37 -3.52 17.39
C GLN A 338 -7.52 -4.74 16.98
N MET A 339 -6.40 -4.96 17.67
CA MET A 339 -5.58 -6.15 17.47
C MET A 339 -6.37 -7.44 17.79
N ASP A 340 -7.05 -7.52 18.92
CA ASP A 340 -7.88 -8.69 19.32
C ASP A 340 -8.90 -9.04 18.24
N ALA A 341 -9.65 -8.04 17.75
CA ALA A 341 -10.64 -8.24 16.71
C ALA A 341 -10.02 -8.73 15.39
N LEU A 342 -8.90 -8.15 14.96
CA LEU A 342 -8.21 -8.54 13.73
C LEU A 342 -7.61 -9.95 13.80
N VAL A 343 -7.01 -10.30 14.94
CA VAL A 343 -6.44 -11.64 15.17
C VAL A 343 -7.55 -12.69 15.17
N LYS A 344 -8.65 -12.47 15.90
CA LYS A 344 -9.80 -13.39 15.89
C LYS A 344 -10.34 -13.61 14.48
N ALA A 345 -10.55 -12.52 13.75
CA ALA A 345 -11.07 -12.59 12.39
C ALA A 345 -10.06 -13.24 11.42
N ALA A 346 -8.75 -13.06 11.61
CA ALA A 346 -7.71 -13.71 10.81
C ALA A 346 -7.67 -15.22 11.06
N ILE A 347 -7.84 -15.66 12.32
CA ILE A 347 -7.87 -17.10 12.67
C ILE A 347 -9.11 -17.78 12.07
N VAL A 348 -10.26 -17.11 12.09
CA VAL A 348 -11.49 -17.62 11.46
C VAL A 348 -11.27 -17.75 9.95
N LEU A 349 -10.78 -16.69 9.28
CA LEU A 349 -10.51 -16.74 7.85
C LEU A 349 -9.49 -17.82 7.49
N LEU A 350 -8.46 -18.03 8.31
CA LEU A 350 -7.46 -19.08 8.14
C LEU A 350 -8.07 -20.49 8.23
N ALA A 351 -9.05 -20.69 9.11
CA ALA A 351 -9.76 -21.97 9.23
C ALA A 351 -10.68 -22.24 8.02
N ASP A 352 -11.18 -21.18 7.38
CA ASP A 352 -12.10 -21.24 6.23
C ASP A 352 -11.36 -21.25 4.87
N LEU A 353 -10.02 -21.23 4.84
CA LEU A 353 -9.26 -21.27 3.58
C LEU A 353 -9.35 -22.65 2.92
N ASP A 354 -9.95 -22.70 1.74
CA ASP A 354 -10.04 -23.90 0.91
C ASP A 354 -8.91 -23.99 -0.13
N SER A 355 -8.49 -25.22 -0.43
CA SER A 355 -7.45 -25.51 -1.44
C SER A 355 -7.76 -25.03 -2.87
N SER A 356 -9.01 -24.71 -3.20
CA SER A 356 -9.41 -24.06 -4.46
C SER A 356 -9.13 -22.55 -4.48
N ASP A 357 -9.25 -21.88 -3.33
CA ASP A 357 -8.91 -20.45 -3.17
C ASP A 357 -7.40 -20.23 -3.21
N ILE A 358 -6.64 -21.30 -3.00
CA ILE A 358 -5.19 -21.38 -3.10
C ILE A 358 -4.74 -21.46 -4.57
N GLN A 359 -5.54 -21.99 -5.51
CA GLN A 359 -5.11 -22.17 -6.92
C GLN A 359 -5.51 -21.03 -7.87
N SER A 360 -6.52 -20.22 -7.53
CA SER A 360 -7.07 -19.15 -8.38
C SER A 360 -6.09 -18.00 -8.69
N THR A 361 -4.92 -17.99 -8.05
CA THR A 361 -3.84 -17.01 -8.29
C THR A 361 -2.91 -17.36 -9.46
N SER A 362 -3.11 -18.50 -10.15
CA SER A 362 -2.21 -19.00 -11.20
C SER A 362 -2.71 -18.90 -12.64
N HIS A 363 -3.89 -18.31 -12.89
CA HIS A 363 -4.44 -18.16 -14.25
C HIS A 363 -4.72 -16.70 -14.64
N THR A 364 -3.71 -15.85 -14.51
CA THR A 364 -3.47 -14.65 -15.35
C THR A 364 -2.00 -14.28 -15.13
N ASP A 365 -1.26 -13.96 -16.18
CA ASP A 365 0.14 -13.48 -16.17
C ASP A 365 1.21 -14.53 -16.55
N GLU A 366 1.04 -15.20 -17.69
CA GLU A 366 2.17 -15.34 -18.61
C GLU A 366 2.03 -14.19 -19.63
N ASP A 367 3.09 -13.40 -19.79
CA ASP A 367 3.22 -12.20 -20.64
C ASP A 367 2.77 -10.85 -20.05
N SER A 368 3.32 -10.44 -18.90
CA SER A 368 3.58 -9.01 -18.67
C SER A 368 4.72 -8.75 -17.69
N SER A 369 5.93 -8.58 -18.24
CA SER A 369 7.08 -8.04 -17.52
C SER A 369 6.87 -6.55 -17.22
N THR A 370 6.11 -6.20 -16.18
CA THR A 370 6.13 -4.84 -15.58
C THR A 370 5.68 -4.82 -14.12
N ASN A 371 6.63 -4.51 -13.23
CA ASN A 371 6.45 -3.92 -11.89
C ASN A 371 5.33 -4.51 -11.01
N THR A 372 5.50 -5.76 -10.60
CA THR A 372 5.04 -6.18 -9.27
C THR A 372 5.66 -5.25 -8.24
N PHE A 373 4.81 -4.71 -7.36
CA PHE A 373 5.17 -3.83 -6.27
C PHE A 373 6.14 -4.58 -5.34
N SER A 374 7.44 -4.37 -5.59
CA SER A 374 8.50 -4.84 -4.72
C SER A 374 8.28 -4.18 -3.37
N THR A 375 7.80 -4.95 -2.41
CA THR A 375 8.23 -4.79 -1.02
C THR A 375 9.75 -4.65 -1.05
N PRO A 376 10.33 -3.67 -0.33
CA PRO A 376 11.76 -3.47 -0.39
C PRO A 376 12.45 -4.79 -0.07
N LYS A 377 13.27 -5.28 -1.01
CA LYS A 377 14.21 -6.41 -0.85
C LYS A 377 15.35 -6.06 0.12
N HIS A 378 14.99 -5.43 1.23
CA HIS A 378 15.71 -5.44 2.48
C HIS A 378 14.78 -6.07 3.53
N SER A 379 14.39 -7.33 3.32
CA SER A 379 14.12 -8.23 4.45
C SER A 379 15.47 -8.69 5.02
N ALA A 380 16.27 -7.72 5.48
CA ALA A 380 17.23 -7.98 6.56
C ALA A 380 16.51 -7.72 7.89
N ALA A 381 15.28 -8.23 8.02
CA ALA A 381 14.74 -8.58 9.31
C ALA A 381 14.99 -10.09 9.40
N ILE A 382 16.03 -10.46 10.14
CA ILE A 382 16.17 -11.81 10.69
C ILE A 382 14.89 -12.02 11.49
N GLY A 383 13.87 -12.61 10.88
CA GLY A 383 12.64 -12.94 11.56
C GLY A 383 12.94 -13.99 12.61
N LEU A 384 12.25 -13.91 13.75
CA LEU A 384 12.29 -14.91 14.83
C LEU A 384 11.99 -16.34 14.31
N PHE A 385 11.34 -16.44 13.14
CA PHE A 385 10.98 -17.66 12.41
C PHE A 385 11.68 -17.76 11.03
N GLY A 386 12.79 -17.04 10.82
CA GLY A 386 13.41 -16.80 9.51
C GLY A 386 14.16 -18.00 8.92
N ALA A 387 13.84 -18.29 7.65
CA ALA A 387 14.52 -19.21 6.72
C ALA A 387 14.53 -20.71 7.08
N VAL A 388 13.40 -21.24 7.54
CA VAL A 388 13.05 -22.64 7.28
C VAL A 388 13.04 -22.82 5.76
N GLY A 389 13.92 -23.64 5.20
CA GLY A 389 14.28 -23.61 3.77
C GLY A 389 13.07 -23.77 2.84
N ILE A 390 12.66 -22.71 2.14
CA ILE A 390 11.52 -22.79 1.22
C ILE A 390 12.04 -23.18 -0.17
N SER A 391 12.13 -24.47 -0.43
CA SER A 391 12.33 -25.03 -1.77
C SER A 391 11.19 -24.62 -2.71
N THR A 392 11.56 -24.07 -3.87
CA THR A 392 10.69 -23.57 -4.95
C THR A 392 9.87 -24.66 -5.65
N THR A 393 8.71 -25.01 -5.10
CA THR A 393 7.56 -25.54 -5.85
C THR A 393 6.27 -25.17 -5.12
N ASN A 394 5.29 -24.61 -5.86
CA ASN A 394 4.05 -23.97 -5.42
C ASN A 394 4.17 -22.74 -4.49
N ASN A 395 3.92 -21.56 -5.07
CA ASN A 395 3.99 -20.27 -4.37
C ASN A 395 2.98 -20.14 -3.22
N VAL A 396 1.84 -20.84 -3.27
CA VAL A 396 0.69 -20.48 -2.43
C VAL A 396 0.72 -21.13 -1.05
N ILE A 397 1.07 -22.43 -0.94
CA ILE A 397 1.33 -23.08 0.36
C ILE A 397 2.41 -22.30 1.11
N ASN A 398 3.48 -21.92 0.41
CA ASN A 398 4.57 -21.13 0.97
C ASN A 398 4.11 -19.74 1.44
N GLN A 399 3.26 -19.07 0.66
CA GLN A 399 2.64 -17.81 1.08
C GLN A 399 1.78 -18.00 2.33
N VAL A 400 0.94 -19.04 2.42
CA VAL A 400 0.13 -19.32 3.61
C VAL A 400 1.01 -19.56 4.83
N VAL A 401 2.04 -20.41 4.72
CA VAL A 401 3.00 -20.65 5.81
C VAL A 401 3.69 -19.35 6.24
N GLN A 402 4.02 -18.46 5.30
CA GLN A 402 4.58 -17.15 5.61
C GLN A 402 3.58 -16.26 6.37
N VAL A 403 2.29 -16.28 6.00
CA VAL A 403 1.25 -15.54 6.75
C VAL A 403 1.08 -16.11 8.16
N ILE A 404 1.10 -17.43 8.31
CA ILE A 404 1.03 -18.08 9.62
C ILE A 404 2.25 -17.69 10.46
N ALA A 405 3.46 -17.68 9.90
CA ALA A 405 4.65 -17.22 10.61
C ALA A 405 4.53 -15.76 11.07
N GLN A 406 3.97 -14.88 10.24
CA GLN A 406 3.69 -13.49 10.63
C GLN A 406 2.65 -13.43 11.76
N LEU A 407 1.59 -14.22 11.69
CA LEU A 407 0.58 -14.29 12.75
C LEU A 407 1.21 -14.79 14.06
N MET A 408 2.00 -15.87 14.01
CA MET A 408 2.72 -16.42 15.16
C MET A 408 3.65 -15.37 15.78
N SER A 409 4.34 -14.56 14.97
CA SER A 409 5.18 -13.47 15.48
C SER A 409 4.40 -12.40 16.24
N VAL A 410 3.15 -12.13 15.85
CA VAL A 410 2.25 -11.24 16.60
C VAL A 410 1.80 -11.93 17.89
N LEU A 411 1.47 -13.21 17.84
CA LEU A 411 0.97 -13.97 18.99
C LEU A 411 1.99 -14.15 20.11
N VAL A 412 3.30 -14.12 19.83
CA VAL A 412 4.34 -14.15 20.88
C VAL A 412 4.11 -13.04 21.91
N TYR A 413 3.70 -11.85 21.45
CA TYR A 413 3.53 -10.67 22.29
C TYR A 413 2.08 -10.26 22.55
N ALA A 414 1.12 -10.85 21.83
CA ALA A 414 -0.29 -10.46 21.91
C ALA A 414 -0.92 -10.88 23.24
N PRO A 415 -1.53 -9.96 24.00
CA PRO A 415 -2.27 -10.31 25.21
C PRO A 415 -3.61 -10.98 24.89
N SER A 416 -3.96 -12.03 25.64
CA SER A 416 -5.32 -12.57 25.70
C SER A 416 -6.19 -11.75 26.67
N LEU A 417 -6.99 -10.81 26.15
CA LEU A 417 -7.72 -9.85 27.00
C LEU A 417 -9.03 -10.38 27.62
N ASN A 418 -9.77 -11.23 26.90
CA ASN A 418 -11.18 -11.55 27.21
C ASN A 418 -11.41 -13.03 27.54
N ASP A 419 -10.40 -13.85 27.34
CA ASP A 419 -10.43 -15.28 27.56
C ASP A 419 -9.53 -15.50 28.77
N GLU A 420 -10.04 -16.10 29.85
CA GLU A 420 -9.28 -16.46 31.08
C GLU A 420 -8.13 -17.46 30.80
N ASP A 421 -7.76 -17.62 29.53
CA ASP A 421 -6.82 -18.57 28.97
C ASP A 421 -5.75 -17.81 28.16
N ALA A 422 -4.53 -17.80 28.70
CA ALA A 422 -3.33 -17.25 28.05
C ALA A 422 -3.06 -17.88 26.68
N PHE A 423 -3.54 -19.10 26.45
CA PHE A 423 -3.33 -19.88 25.24
C PHE A 423 -4.47 -19.75 24.22
N TYR A 424 -5.48 -18.90 24.46
CA TYR A 424 -6.67 -18.80 23.61
C TYR A 424 -6.34 -18.70 22.11
N PHE A 425 -5.52 -17.72 21.73
CA PHE A 425 -5.15 -17.49 20.34
C PHE A 425 -4.31 -18.62 19.75
N VAL A 426 -3.34 -19.11 20.51
CA VAL A 426 -2.42 -20.17 20.06
C VAL A 426 -3.17 -21.48 19.86
N THR A 427 -4.09 -21.80 20.77
CA THR A 427 -4.99 -22.97 20.68
C THR A 427 -5.92 -22.83 19.47
N ALA A 428 -6.46 -21.64 19.24
CA ALA A 428 -7.32 -21.37 18.10
C ALA A 428 -6.56 -21.48 16.76
N VAL A 429 -5.34 -20.96 16.65
CA VAL A 429 -4.47 -21.13 15.47
C VAL A 429 -4.13 -22.58 15.24
N ARG A 430 -3.70 -23.30 16.29
CA ARG A 430 -3.37 -24.73 16.20
C ARG A 430 -4.55 -25.52 15.65
N LYS A 431 -5.75 -25.30 16.18
CA LYS A 431 -6.99 -25.93 15.71
C LYS A 431 -7.37 -25.52 14.28
N ALA A 432 -7.28 -24.24 13.96
CA ALA A 432 -7.58 -23.72 12.63
C ALA A 432 -6.68 -24.38 11.58
N VAL A 433 -5.38 -24.44 11.83
CA VAL A 433 -4.39 -24.89 10.85
C VAL A 433 -4.27 -26.41 10.77
N LEU A 434 -4.25 -27.11 11.90
CA LEU A 434 -3.95 -28.55 11.92
C LEU A 434 -5.20 -29.42 11.79
N GLU A 435 -6.35 -28.95 12.28
CA GLU A 435 -7.60 -29.74 12.32
C GLU A 435 -8.64 -29.30 11.28
N ARG A 436 -8.74 -27.99 10.98
CA ARG A 436 -9.83 -27.46 10.12
C ARG A 436 -9.40 -27.14 8.70
N MET A 437 -8.23 -26.56 8.51
CA MET A 437 -7.75 -26.13 7.20
C MET A 437 -7.53 -27.34 6.28
N VAL A 438 -8.06 -27.27 5.07
CA VAL A 438 -7.91 -28.31 4.05
C VAL A 438 -6.63 -28.06 3.23
N TRP A 439 -5.52 -28.61 3.72
CA TRP A 439 -4.22 -28.50 3.02
C TRP A 439 -4.19 -29.27 1.69
N VAL A 440 -4.84 -30.43 1.64
CA VAL A 440 -4.87 -31.34 0.49
C VAL A 440 -6.30 -31.45 -0.05
N PRO A 441 -6.58 -31.02 -1.30
CA PRO A 441 -7.87 -31.27 -1.93
C PRO A 441 -8.15 -32.77 -2.00
N PRO A 442 -9.39 -33.22 -1.74
CA PRO A 442 -9.76 -34.64 -1.76
C PRO A 442 -9.49 -35.32 -3.11
N ASP A 443 -9.50 -34.55 -4.21
CA ASP A 443 -9.29 -35.04 -5.57
C ASP A 443 -7.83 -34.98 -6.05
N SER A 444 -6.91 -34.44 -5.23
CA SER A 444 -5.52 -34.23 -5.63
C SER A 444 -4.66 -35.49 -5.48
N CYS A 445 -4.30 -36.11 -6.62
CA CYS A 445 -3.46 -37.31 -6.66
C CYS A 445 -1.95 -37.04 -6.74
N SER A 446 -1.51 -35.77 -6.70
CA SER A 446 -0.07 -35.44 -6.83
C SER A 446 0.68 -35.75 -5.54
N ILE A 447 1.61 -36.70 -5.61
CA ILE A 447 2.54 -37.04 -4.51
C ILE A 447 3.32 -35.79 -4.07
N SER A 448 3.72 -34.92 -5.01
CA SER A 448 4.47 -33.69 -4.72
C SER A 448 3.67 -32.69 -3.88
N TYR A 449 2.38 -32.50 -4.21
CA TYR A 449 1.53 -31.56 -3.49
C TYR A 449 1.23 -32.05 -2.06
N ARG A 450 1.00 -33.36 -1.88
CA ARG A 450 0.82 -33.96 -0.55
C ARG A 450 2.08 -33.83 0.31
N LEU A 451 3.25 -34.03 -0.28
CA LEU A 451 4.54 -33.83 0.40
C LEU A 451 4.69 -32.37 0.85
N GLU A 452 4.45 -31.40 -0.03
CA GLU A 452 4.51 -29.96 0.30
C GLU A 452 3.54 -29.56 1.41
N ALA A 453 2.30 -30.07 1.37
CA ALA A 453 1.30 -29.86 2.40
C ALA A 453 1.74 -30.42 3.76
N ASN A 454 2.27 -31.64 3.79
CA ASN A 454 2.76 -32.25 5.03
C ASN A 454 3.99 -31.51 5.58
N VAL A 455 4.93 -31.12 4.71
CA VAL A 455 6.07 -30.28 5.07
C VAL A 455 5.58 -28.97 5.68
N ALA A 456 4.60 -28.29 5.08
CA ALA A 456 4.02 -27.07 5.62
C ALA A 456 3.39 -27.27 7.00
N ARG A 457 2.67 -28.38 7.22
CA ARG A 457 2.10 -28.73 8.53
C ARG A 457 3.18 -28.91 9.60
N VAL A 458 4.25 -29.64 9.29
CA VAL A 458 5.39 -29.81 10.21
C VAL A 458 6.05 -28.47 10.53
N ARG A 459 6.19 -27.58 9.53
CA ARG A 459 6.73 -26.22 9.75
C ARG A 459 5.87 -25.40 10.72
N VAL A 460 4.55 -25.50 10.63
CA VAL A 460 3.66 -24.83 11.60
C VAL A 460 3.82 -25.41 13.01
N LEU A 461 3.98 -26.73 13.14
CA LEU A 461 4.29 -27.36 14.42
C LEU A 461 5.62 -26.86 15.00
N LEU A 462 6.66 -26.74 14.18
CA LEU A 462 7.94 -26.16 14.58
C LEU A 462 7.79 -24.70 15.06
N MET A 463 6.94 -23.89 14.41
CA MET A 463 6.63 -22.53 14.88
C MET A 463 5.93 -22.53 16.24
N LEU A 464 5.04 -23.50 16.51
CA LEU A 464 4.41 -23.67 17.82
C LEU A 464 5.44 -24.05 18.89
N VAL A 465 6.38 -24.95 18.57
CA VAL A 465 7.50 -25.31 19.47
C VAL A 465 8.33 -24.08 19.83
N GLN A 466 8.68 -23.23 18.85
CA GLN A 466 9.38 -21.96 19.11
C GLN A 466 8.58 -21.02 20.01
N LEU A 467 7.28 -20.87 19.76
CA LEU A 467 6.42 -20.00 20.57
C LEU A 467 6.38 -20.48 22.03
N TYR A 468 6.16 -21.77 22.26
CA TYR A 468 6.17 -22.34 23.61
C TYR A 468 7.56 -22.26 24.25
N GLY A 469 8.62 -22.49 23.49
CA GLY A 469 9.99 -22.32 23.96
C GLY A 469 10.32 -20.89 24.40
N LEU A 470 9.77 -19.88 23.71
CA LEU A 470 9.88 -18.47 24.10
C LEU A 470 9.07 -18.16 25.36
N TRP A 471 7.85 -18.67 25.48
CA TRP A 471 7.01 -18.50 26.67
C TRP A 471 7.52 -19.27 27.90
N GLY A 472 8.34 -20.29 27.71
CA GLY A 472 9.02 -21.01 28.80
C GLY A 472 10.22 -20.26 29.39
N GLN A 473 10.65 -19.16 28.77
CA GLN A 473 11.73 -18.33 29.29
C GLN A 473 11.24 -17.43 30.43
N ARG A 474 12.16 -17.01 31.32
CA ARG A 474 11.84 -16.09 32.42
C ARG A 474 11.32 -14.72 31.95
N SER A 475 11.66 -14.31 30.74
CA SER A 475 11.20 -13.08 30.11
C SER A 475 11.44 -13.13 28.61
N LEU A 476 10.53 -12.56 27.82
CA LEU A 476 10.73 -12.47 26.37
C LEU A 476 11.93 -11.57 26.00
N PRO A 477 12.63 -11.82 24.88
CA PRO A 477 13.82 -11.05 24.45
C PRO A 477 13.58 -9.55 24.19
N GLY A 478 12.33 -9.10 24.12
CA GLY A 478 11.96 -7.72 23.88
C GLY A 478 10.64 -7.36 24.53
N ARG A 479 10.35 -6.06 24.64
CA ARG A 479 9.07 -5.53 25.13
C ARG A 479 8.51 -4.53 24.14
N LEU A 480 7.19 -4.57 23.96
CA LEU A 480 6.46 -3.58 23.17
C LEU A 480 5.95 -2.48 24.09
N GLU A 481 6.23 -1.22 23.76
CA GLU A 481 5.80 -0.10 24.60
C GLU A 481 4.27 -0.03 24.68
N GLY A 482 3.73 -0.01 25.89
CA GLY A 482 2.28 0.08 26.12
C GLY A 482 1.51 -1.21 25.88
N VAL A 483 2.18 -2.36 25.73
CA VAL A 483 1.56 -3.68 25.63
C VAL A 483 2.16 -4.61 26.70
N ASP A 484 1.30 -5.11 27.58
CA ASP A 484 1.69 -6.16 28.53
C ASP A 484 1.44 -7.53 27.88
N SER A 485 2.50 -8.19 27.45
CA SER A 485 2.46 -9.52 26.82
C SER A 485 2.14 -10.63 27.84
N ASN A 486 1.79 -11.83 27.35
CA ASN A 486 1.39 -12.93 28.21
C ASN A 486 2.46 -13.38 29.22
N ASP A 487 3.75 -13.22 28.91
CA ASP A 487 4.85 -13.47 29.86
C ASP A 487 4.81 -12.50 31.05
N VAL A 488 4.37 -11.25 30.85
CA VAL A 488 4.19 -10.26 31.92
C VAL A 488 2.88 -10.50 32.69
N LEU A 489 1.81 -10.85 31.97
CA LEU A 489 0.48 -11.05 32.56
C LEU A 489 0.38 -12.34 33.37
N TYR A 490 1.04 -13.42 32.92
CA TYR A 490 0.92 -14.77 33.47
C TYR A 490 2.24 -15.40 33.93
N GLY A 491 3.41 -14.80 33.66
CA GLY A 491 4.70 -15.42 33.96
C GLY A 491 5.04 -15.63 35.44
N GLY A 492 4.23 -15.10 36.37
CA GLY A 492 4.34 -15.38 37.80
C GLY A 492 3.48 -16.56 38.28
N ASP A 493 2.74 -17.21 37.38
CA ASP A 493 1.86 -18.33 37.69
C ASP A 493 2.51 -19.67 37.30
N ASP A 494 2.72 -20.53 38.31
CA ASP A 494 3.29 -21.87 38.11
C ASP A 494 2.41 -22.74 37.20
N SER A 495 1.10 -22.50 37.19
CA SER A 495 0.17 -23.24 36.32
C SER A 495 0.37 -22.91 34.85
N PHE A 496 0.62 -21.64 34.53
CA PHE A 496 0.96 -21.20 33.18
C PHE A 496 2.27 -21.84 32.71
N SER A 497 3.32 -21.79 33.53
CA SER A 497 4.62 -22.37 33.20
C SER A 497 4.55 -23.89 33.01
N ALA A 498 3.80 -24.59 33.86
CA ALA A 498 3.57 -26.04 33.73
C ALA A 498 2.81 -26.37 32.44
N GLU A 499 1.80 -25.57 32.07
CA GLU A 499 1.06 -25.76 30.83
C GLU A 499 1.90 -25.47 29.59
N VAL A 500 2.74 -24.42 29.60
CA VAL A 500 3.72 -24.15 28.52
C VAL A 500 4.63 -25.37 28.32
N GLN A 501 5.20 -25.91 29.39
CA GLN A 501 6.10 -27.07 29.30
C GLN A 501 5.39 -28.33 28.80
N ALA A 502 4.15 -28.56 29.24
CA ALA A 502 3.34 -29.69 28.78
C ALA A 502 3.03 -29.58 27.27
N ARG A 503 2.62 -28.39 26.81
CA ARG A 503 2.32 -28.12 25.39
C ARG A 503 3.59 -28.18 24.52
N PHE A 504 4.72 -27.67 25.01
CA PHE A 504 6.03 -27.80 24.36
C PHE A 504 6.39 -29.27 24.13
N SER A 505 6.40 -30.08 25.20
CA SER A 505 6.80 -31.48 25.15
C SER A 505 5.89 -32.29 24.21
N SER A 506 4.57 -32.10 24.32
CA SER A 506 3.58 -32.75 23.44
C SER A 506 3.76 -32.38 21.97
N THR A 507 4.05 -31.10 21.67
CA THR A 507 4.25 -30.64 20.28
C THR A 507 5.58 -31.16 19.72
N VAL A 508 6.64 -31.26 20.53
CA VAL A 508 7.92 -31.84 20.13
C VAL A 508 7.77 -33.32 19.74
N GLU A 509 7.04 -34.10 20.54
CA GLU A 509 6.72 -35.50 20.22
C GLU A 509 5.90 -35.61 18.92
N GLU A 510 4.95 -34.71 18.71
CA GLU A 510 4.14 -34.67 17.49
C GLU A 510 4.97 -34.33 16.25
N VAL A 511 5.89 -33.36 16.34
CA VAL A 511 6.83 -33.05 15.24
C VAL A 511 7.65 -34.27 14.86
N ALA A 512 8.23 -34.96 15.84
CA ALA A 512 9.01 -36.17 15.58
C ALA A 512 8.18 -37.25 14.87
N ARG A 513 6.95 -37.52 15.37
CA ARG A 513 6.03 -38.48 14.75
C ARG A 513 5.68 -38.11 13.31
N GLU A 514 5.38 -36.86 13.02
CA GLU A 514 5.02 -36.42 11.66
C GLU A 514 6.21 -36.49 10.68
N ILE A 515 7.42 -36.20 11.15
CA ILE A 515 8.66 -36.37 10.36
C ILE A 515 8.94 -37.85 10.06
N ASP A 516 8.67 -38.74 11.01
CA ASP A 516 8.84 -40.19 10.81
C ASP A 516 7.81 -40.73 9.81
N LEU A 517 6.54 -40.32 9.93
CA LEU A 517 5.45 -40.71 9.02
C LEU A 517 5.69 -40.25 7.57
N LEU A 518 6.38 -39.12 7.37
CA LEU A 518 6.80 -38.68 6.03
C LEU A 518 7.70 -39.71 5.34
N GLY A 519 8.56 -40.41 6.09
CA GLY A 519 9.49 -41.42 5.56
C GLY A 519 8.80 -42.73 5.15
N GLU A 520 7.70 -43.10 5.80
CA GLU A 520 6.97 -44.35 5.52
C GLU A 520 6.23 -44.33 4.16
N VAL A 521 5.83 -43.13 3.68
CA VAL A 521 5.13 -42.95 2.38
C VAL A 521 5.99 -43.36 1.18
N GLY A 522 7.32 -43.50 1.34
CA GLY A 522 8.27 -43.89 0.29
C GLY A 522 8.33 -45.39 -0.03
N TYR A 523 7.75 -46.26 0.80
CA TYR A 523 7.99 -47.72 0.71
C TYR A 523 6.88 -48.54 0.02
N ASP A 524 5.76 -47.92 -0.36
CA ASP A 524 4.53 -48.65 -0.69
C ASP A 524 4.21 -48.85 -2.19
N ASN A 525 5.15 -48.72 -3.13
CA ASN A 525 4.97 -49.27 -4.48
C ASN A 525 6.27 -49.35 -5.31
N ASP A 526 6.68 -50.58 -5.62
CA ASP A 526 7.77 -50.96 -6.52
C ASP A 526 7.45 -50.66 -8.00
N ASN A 527 7.54 -49.39 -8.41
CA ASN A 527 7.56 -49.02 -9.83
C ASN A 527 8.61 -47.93 -10.09
N ALA A 528 9.39 -48.12 -11.17
CA ALA A 528 10.60 -47.35 -11.52
C ALA A 528 10.42 -45.83 -11.71
N GLY A 529 9.19 -45.29 -11.66
CA GLY A 529 8.91 -43.86 -11.62
C GLY A 529 9.06 -43.19 -10.24
N ASN A 530 9.26 -43.98 -9.17
CA ASN A 530 9.24 -43.52 -7.78
C ASN A 530 10.61 -43.14 -7.18
N ALA A 531 11.74 -43.38 -7.86
CA ALA A 531 13.06 -43.09 -7.31
C ALA A 531 13.27 -41.60 -7.01
N ALA A 532 12.91 -40.72 -7.95
CA ALA A 532 13.00 -39.26 -7.76
C ALA A 532 12.01 -38.72 -6.73
N ALA A 533 10.84 -39.36 -6.56
CA ALA A 533 9.87 -38.99 -5.52
C ALA A 533 10.37 -39.40 -4.13
N THR A 534 10.96 -40.59 -4.01
CA THR A 534 11.57 -41.09 -2.78
C THR A 534 12.75 -40.22 -2.36
N GLU A 535 13.60 -39.82 -3.31
CA GLU A 535 14.71 -38.88 -3.07
C GLU A 535 14.22 -37.53 -2.53
N ARG A 536 13.12 -36.99 -3.08
CA ARG A 536 12.51 -35.73 -2.60
C ARG A 536 11.92 -35.86 -1.20
N VAL A 537 11.28 -36.99 -0.89
CA VAL A 537 10.74 -37.27 0.45
C VAL A 537 11.87 -37.33 1.48
N VAL A 538 12.94 -38.08 1.19
CA VAL A 538 14.11 -38.19 2.07
C VAL A 538 14.79 -36.82 2.23
N ALA A 539 14.93 -36.04 1.16
CA ALA A 539 15.50 -34.69 1.24
C ALA A 539 14.66 -33.76 2.13
N ALA A 540 13.33 -33.78 1.97
CA ALA A 540 12.42 -32.99 2.82
C ALA A 540 12.47 -33.44 4.28
N GLN A 541 12.61 -34.74 4.54
CA GLN A 541 12.76 -35.28 5.89
C GLN A 541 14.07 -34.80 6.54
N ILE A 542 15.19 -34.87 5.81
CA ILE A 542 16.49 -34.36 6.29
C ILE A 542 16.41 -32.85 6.58
N GLU A 543 15.78 -32.07 5.70
CA GLU A 543 15.61 -30.63 5.90
C GLU A 543 14.79 -30.33 7.18
N LEU A 544 13.64 -31.00 7.35
CA LEU A 544 12.80 -30.83 8.54
C LEU A 544 13.50 -31.31 9.83
N MET A 545 14.31 -32.36 9.77
CA MET A 545 15.11 -32.82 10.90
C MET A 545 16.19 -31.81 11.27
N LEU A 546 16.87 -31.21 10.28
CA LEU A 546 17.85 -30.16 10.53
C LEU A 546 17.20 -28.92 11.15
N ASP A 547 16.03 -28.51 10.65
CA ASP A 547 15.26 -27.42 11.23
C ASP A 547 14.84 -27.75 12.67
N PHE A 548 14.35 -28.96 12.92
CA PHE A 548 13.98 -29.43 14.26
C PHE A 548 15.17 -29.39 15.23
N VAL A 549 16.32 -29.94 14.85
CA VAL A 549 17.53 -29.94 15.69
C VAL A 549 17.99 -28.52 15.95
N THR A 550 18.04 -27.67 14.92
CA THR A 550 18.47 -26.27 15.03
C THR A 550 17.56 -25.47 15.97
N LEU A 551 16.28 -25.81 16.01
CA LEU A 551 15.25 -25.09 16.75
C LEU A 551 15.10 -25.58 18.19
N VAL A 552 15.12 -26.89 18.40
CA VAL A 552 14.82 -27.51 19.70
C VAL A 552 16.06 -27.65 20.59
N VAL A 553 17.24 -27.96 20.02
CA VAL A 553 18.46 -28.16 20.83
C VAL A 553 18.83 -26.93 21.65
N PRO A 554 18.84 -25.69 21.10
CA PRO A 554 19.14 -24.51 21.90
C PRO A 554 18.15 -24.24 23.03
N LEU A 555 16.90 -24.68 22.88
CA LEU A 555 15.86 -24.52 23.89
C LEU A 555 16.01 -25.54 25.04
N LEU A 556 16.51 -26.74 24.73
CA LEU A 556 16.83 -27.77 25.73
C LEU A 556 18.16 -27.51 26.45
N GLU A 557 19.13 -26.90 25.76
CA GLU A 557 20.41 -26.49 26.34
C GLU A 557 20.34 -25.22 27.19
N TYR A 558 19.19 -24.53 27.23
CA TYR A 558 18.98 -23.29 28.00
C TYR A 558 18.94 -23.51 29.53
N ASP A 559 19.34 -24.70 30.00
CA ASP A 559 19.37 -25.07 31.41
C ASP A 559 20.62 -24.47 32.12
N GLU A 560 20.34 -23.59 33.08
CA GLU A 560 21.12 -23.00 34.19
C GLU A 560 22.58 -22.48 34.00
N THR A 561 23.31 -22.81 32.94
CA THR A 561 24.78 -22.57 32.92
C THR A 561 25.22 -21.21 32.36
N ARG A 562 24.35 -20.46 31.68
CA ARG A 562 24.72 -19.18 31.03
C ARG A 562 24.36 -17.90 31.80
N LEU A 563 23.79 -18.01 33.00
CA LEU A 563 23.47 -16.86 33.88
C LEU A 563 24.59 -16.54 34.90
N GLY A 564 25.74 -17.21 34.84
CA GLY A 564 26.87 -16.99 35.75
C GLY A 564 27.89 -15.93 35.30
N ALA A 565 27.78 -15.38 34.08
CA ALA A 565 28.72 -14.41 33.55
C ALA A 565 27.97 -13.38 32.71
N VAL A 566 28.18 -12.07 32.97
CA VAL A 566 27.47 -10.90 32.40
C VAL A 566 26.17 -10.60 33.19
N GLU A 567 26.06 -9.72 34.18
CA GLU A 567 26.80 -8.51 34.58
C GLU A 567 26.75 -8.35 36.11
N SER A 568 27.92 -8.22 36.74
CA SER A 568 28.06 -7.59 38.06
C SER A 568 28.30 -6.10 37.85
N PHE A 569 27.33 -5.26 38.19
CA PHE A 569 27.54 -3.83 38.44
C PHE A 569 27.03 -3.46 39.84
N PRO A 570 27.66 -2.48 40.51
CA PRO A 570 27.83 -2.48 41.94
C PRO A 570 26.61 -1.93 42.69
N THR A 571 26.35 -2.54 43.85
CA THR A 571 25.47 -2.08 44.91
C THR A 571 25.94 -0.72 45.45
N GLU A 572 25.16 0.34 45.27
CA GLU A 572 25.24 1.53 46.11
C GLU A 572 24.42 1.31 47.38
N GLU A 573 25.09 1.43 48.52
CA GLU A 573 24.52 1.45 49.86
C GLU A 573 23.57 2.63 50.05
N ALA A 574 22.33 2.37 50.46
CA ALA A 574 21.44 3.40 50.99
C ALA A 574 20.75 2.89 52.27
N VAL A 575 21.43 3.19 53.39
CA VAL A 575 20.97 3.45 54.75
C VAL A 575 19.51 3.10 55.08
N ASP A 576 19.39 2.15 56.01
CA ASP A 576 18.24 1.88 56.87
C ASP A 576 17.55 3.15 57.41
N THR A 577 16.26 3.31 57.11
CA THR A 577 15.31 3.79 58.13
C THR A 577 13.98 3.06 57.99
N SER A 578 13.73 2.20 58.98
CA SER A 578 12.48 1.51 59.23
C SER A 578 11.27 2.45 59.29
N ARG A 579 10.18 2.11 58.61
CA ARG A 579 8.81 2.32 59.12
C ARG A 579 7.81 1.39 58.44
N SER A 580 7.33 0.42 59.21
CA SER A 580 6.27 -0.51 58.86
C SER A 580 4.96 0.20 58.50
N SER A 581 4.24 -0.31 57.49
CA SER A 581 2.79 -0.50 57.61
C SER A 581 2.25 -1.49 56.57
N ARG A 582 1.73 -2.61 57.07
CA ARG A 582 0.87 -3.55 56.34
C ARG A 582 -0.37 -2.82 55.81
N ARG A 583 -0.75 -3.03 54.55
CA ARG A 583 -2.15 -2.94 54.12
C ARG A 583 -2.46 -3.83 52.91
N ARG A 584 -3.11 -4.96 53.21
CA ARG A 584 -3.92 -5.79 52.31
C ARG A 584 -4.78 -4.91 51.38
N LYS A 585 -4.80 -5.20 50.07
CA LYS A 585 -5.81 -4.67 49.14
C LYS A 585 -6.97 -5.66 49.01
N LYS A 586 -8.16 -5.15 49.31
CA LYS A 586 -9.48 -5.79 49.28
C LYS A 586 -9.95 -6.04 47.84
N LEU A 587 -10.59 -7.19 47.63
CA LEU A 587 -11.64 -7.40 46.63
C LEU A 587 -12.74 -6.33 46.79
N ARG A 588 -13.18 -5.72 45.68
CA ARG A 588 -14.45 -5.00 45.61
C ARG A 588 -15.27 -5.53 44.44
N SER A 589 -16.24 -6.37 44.78
CA SER A 589 -17.52 -6.49 44.09
C SER A 589 -18.24 -5.13 44.10
N GLY A 590 -18.85 -4.77 42.96
CA GLY A 590 -19.68 -3.59 42.79
C GLY A 590 -20.86 -3.93 41.90
N ALA A 591 -22.00 -4.20 42.53
CA ALA A 591 -23.27 -4.54 41.92
C ALA A 591 -23.82 -3.42 41.03
N ALA A 592 -24.41 -3.83 39.90
CA ALA A 592 -25.23 -2.99 39.03
C ALA A 592 -26.59 -2.70 39.71
N LEU A 593 -26.92 -1.41 39.84
CA LEU A 593 -28.24 -0.91 40.21
C LEU A 593 -28.99 -0.48 38.94
N VAL A 594 -30.09 -1.17 38.68
CA VAL A 594 -31.12 -0.84 37.69
C VAL A 594 -31.93 0.37 38.17
N PRO A 595 -32.15 1.43 37.36
CA PRO A 595 -33.15 2.45 37.68
C PRO A 595 -34.49 2.08 37.06
N THR A 596 -35.41 1.55 37.89
CA THR A 596 -36.84 1.47 37.56
C THR A 596 -37.50 2.83 37.75
N ARG A 597 -37.98 3.44 36.67
CA ARG A 597 -39.03 4.48 36.71
C ARG A 597 -40.35 3.84 37.13
N LYS A 598 -41.04 4.41 38.12
CA LYS A 598 -42.51 4.31 38.28
C LYS A 598 -43.13 5.72 38.28
N PRO A 599 -44.39 5.86 37.87
CA PRO A 599 -45.03 7.15 37.58
C PRO A 599 -45.71 7.75 38.82
N SER A 600 -46.19 9.00 38.68
CA SER A 600 -47.35 9.63 39.35
C SER A 600 -47.94 8.86 40.55
N ARG A 601 -47.98 9.43 41.76
CA ARG A 601 -48.56 10.72 42.15
C ARG A 601 -47.68 11.46 43.14
#